data_AF-A0A842IL89-F1
#
_entry.id   AF-A0A842IL89-F1
#
_cell.length_a   1.000
_cell.length_b   1.000
_cell.length_c   1.000
_cell.angle_alpha   90.00
_cell.angle_beta   90.00
_cell.angle_gamma   90.00
#
_symmetry.space_group_name_H-M   'P 1'
#
loop_
_entity.id
_entity.type
_entity.pdbx_description
1 polymer ?
#
loop_
_entity_poly.entity_id
_entity_poly.type
_entity_poly.pdbx_seq_one_letter_code
_entity_poly.pdbx_strand_id
1 'polypeptide(L)'
;MEAKPSNSVRLRLWTSYILQTLLAFMFLLGAVMNLMQSETAVSQAVEMGYPGASVVYLGAILLICTMLYLIPRTNILGALLLTGWLGGAVATHIIYGDPMFNILFPVLFGILVWGILWLRDGAVRMLLPLRRSEVPRAGSK
;
A
#
# COMPACT_ATOMS: atom_id res chain seq x y z
N MET A 1 13.93 27.07 24.38
CA MET A 1 13.81 27.51 22.98
C MET A 1 13.67 26.26 22.12
N GLU A 2 12.45 25.88 21.75
CA GLU A 2 12.22 24.74 20.86
C GLU A 2 12.67 25.11 19.44
N ALA A 3 13.60 24.34 18.87
CA ALA A 3 14.06 24.56 17.51
C ALA A 3 12.91 24.28 16.53
N LYS A 4 12.47 25.31 15.80
CA LYS A 4 11.48 25.20 14.73
C LYS A 4 11.94 24.12 13.74
N PRO A 5 11.13 23.11 13.42
CA PRO A 5 11.53 22.04 12.51
C PRO A 5 11.93 22.64 11.15
N SER A 6 13.03 22.17 10.57
CA SER A 6 13.52 22.63 9.28
C SER A 6 12.44 22.44 8.20
N ASN A 7 12.40 23.35 7.23
CA ASN A 7 11.40 23.29 6.14
C ASN A 7 11.37 21.93 5.41
N SER A 8 12.50 21.22 5.37
CA SER A 8 12.64 19.88 4.79
C SER A 8 11.86 18.79 5.53
N VAL A 9 11.77 18.85 6.87
CA VAL A 9 10.99 17.89 7.67
C VAL A 9 9.50 18.12 7.45
N ARG A 10 9.07 19.39 7.47
CA ARG A 10 7.67 19.75 7.22
C ARG A 10 7.24 19.33 5.81
N LEU A 11 8.06 19.61 4.79
CA LEU A 11 7.78 19.22 3.41
C LEU A 11 7.60 17.69 3.29
N ARG A 12 8.53 16.91 3.87
CA ARG A 12 8.46 15.44 3.86
C ARG A 12 7.15 14.90 4.44
N LEU A 13 6.69 15.47 5.56
CA LEU A 13 5.43 15.08 6.18
C LEU A 13 4.23 15.39 5.27
N TRP A 14 4.15 16.60 4.73
CA TRP A 14 3.07 16.97 3.80
C TRP A 14 3.04 16.10 2.55
N THR A 15 4.19 15.84 1.94
CA THR A 15 4.31 14.92 0.81
C THR A 15 3.75 13.55 1.17
N SER A 16 4.09 13.00 2.34
CA SER A 16 3.58 11.69 2.76
C SER A 16 2.05 11.68 2.92
N TYR A 17 1.45 12.74 3.50
CA TYR A 17 0.00 12.80 3.66
C TYR A 17 -0.73 12.96 2.32
N ILE A 18 -0.23 13.81 1.42
CA ILE A 18 -0.83 14.00 0.09
C ILE A 18 -0.78 12.69 -0.70
N LEU A 19 0.37 12.01 -0.71
CA LEU A 19 0.52 10.72 -1.37
C LEU A 19 -0.36 9.65 -0.73
N GLN A 20 -0.49 9.64 0.60
CA GLN A 20 -1.37 8.70 1.28
C GLN A 20 -2.83 8.91 0.88
N THR A 21 -3.30 10.15 0.89
CA THR A 21 -4.68 10.47 0.53
C THR A 21 -4.97 10.07 -0.91
N LEU A 22 -4.06 10.37 -1.84
CA LEU A 22 -4.21 9.98 -3.24
C LEU A 22 -4.24 8.46 -3.42
N LEU A 23 -3.31 7.75 -2.79
CA LEU A 23 -3.23 6.29 -2.87
C LEU A 23 -4.47 5.63 -2.25
N ALA A 24 -4.87 6.07 -1.07
CA ALA A 24 -6.06 5.57 -0.39
C ALA A 24 -7.33 5.86 -1.19
N PHE A 25 -7.43 7.03 -1.83
CA PHE A 25 -8.54 7.34 -2.72
C PHE A 25 -8.64 6.36 -3.87
N MET A 26 -7.53 5.99 -4.52
CA MET A 26 -7.54 4.98 -5.59
C MET A 26 -7.99 3.61 -5.09
N PHE A 27 -7.52 3.16 -3.92
CA PHE A 27 -7.99 1.91 -3.32
C PHE A 27 -9.48 1.96 -2.94
N LEU A 28 -9.96 3.09 -2.42
CA LEU A 28 -11.37 3.25 -2.08
C LEU A 28 -12.27 3.24 -3.31
N LEU A 29 -11.86 3.87 -4.41
CA LEU A 29 -12.57 3.75 -5.68
C LEU A 29 -12.66 2.29 -6.13
N GLY A 30 -11.54 1.57 -6.11
CA GLY A 30 -11.53 0.14 -6.41
C GLY A 30 -12.47 -0.66 -5.48
N ALA A 31 -12.43 -0.40 -4.17
CA ALA A 31 -13.27 -1.07 -3.20
C ALA A 31 -14.76 -0.81 -3.44
N VAL A 32 -15.14 0.44 -3.71
CA VAL A 32 -16.52 0.83 -4.01
C VAL A 32 -17.01 0.18 -5.31
N MET A 33 -16.22 0.19 -6.38
CA MET A 33 -16.58 -0.44 -7.65
C MET A 33 -16.83 -1.94 -7.50
N ASN A 34 -16.05 -2.62 -6.65
CA ASN A 34 -16.23 -4.02 -6.32
C ASN A 34 -17.47 -4.25 -5.44
N LEU A 35 -17.67 -3.44 -4.39
CA LEU A 35 -18.81 -3.56 -3.47
C LEU A 35 -20.15 -3.29 -4.16
N MET A 36 -20.17 -2.34 -5.10
CA MET A 36 -21.35 -2.03 -5.92
C MET A 36 -21.58 -3.05 -7.03
N GLN A 37 -20.69 -4.04 -7.20
CA GLN A 37 -20.75 -5.02 -8.29
C GLN A 37 -20.94 -4.34 -9.65
N SER A 38 -20.22 -3.24 -9.88
CA SER A 38 -20.25 -2.55 -11.17
C SER A 38 -20.01 -3.54 -12.31
N GLU A 39 -20.66 -3.34 -13.45
CA GLU A 39 -20.54 -4.22 -14.62
C GLU A 39 -19.07 -4.48 -14.96
N THR A 40 -18.25 -3.43 -14.94
CA THR A 40 -16.81 -3.48 -15.17
C THR A 40 -16.04 -4.31 -14.15
N ALA A 41 -16.42 -4.29 -12.87
CA ALA A 41 -15.75 -5.09 -11.83
C ALA A 41 -16.14 -6.56 -11.95
N VAL A 42 -17.42 -6.83 -12.22
CA VAL A 42 -17.93 -8.20 -12.39
C VAL A 42 -17.38 -8.84 -13.65
N SER A 43 -17.34 -8.13 -14.78
CA SER A 43 -16.80 -8.67 -16.03
C SER A 43 -15.32 -9.02 -15.90
N GLN A 44 -14.50 -8.12 -15.34
CA GLN A 44 -13.07 -8.38 -15.11
C GLN A 44 -12.84 -9.57 -14.18
N ALA A 45 -13.60 -9.68 -13.10
CA ALA A 45 -13.44 -10.80 -12.17
C ALA A 45 -13.80 -12.14 -12.83
N VAL A 46 -14.88 -12.18 -13.62
CA VAL A 46 -15.27 -13.39 -14.37
C VAL A 46 -14.24 -13.76 -15.44
N GLU A 47 -13.68 -12.78 -16.15
CA GLU A 47 -12.58 -12.99 -17.10
C GLU A 47 -11.33 -13.56 -16.41
N MET A 48 -11.05 -13.12 -15.19
CA MET A 48 -10.00 -13.65 -14.31
C MET A 48 -10.43 -14.89 -13.53
N GLY A 49 -11.51 -15.57 -13.96
CA GLY A 49 -11.99 -16.85 -13.44
C GLY A 49 -12.51 -16.85 -12.01
N TYR A 50 -12.80 -15.67 -11.45
CA TYR A 50 -13.53 -15.54 -10.20
C TYR A 50 -15.04 -15.62 -10.45
N PRO A 51 -15.82 -16.27 -9.55
CA PRO A 51 -17.26 -16.16 -9.59
C PRO A 51 -17.69 -14.69 -9.46
N GLY A 52 -18.61 -14.20 -10.29
CA GLY A 52 -19.02 -12.79 -10.26
C GLY A 52 -19.51 -12.30 -8.88
N ALA A 53 -20.19 -13.17 -8.12
CA ALA A 53 -20.62 -12.85 -6.75
C ALA A 53 -19.46 -12.63 -5.76
N SER A 54 -18.25 -13.14 -6.06
CA SER A 54 -17.09 -13.02 -5.18
C SER A 54 -16.43 -11.64 -5.20
N VAL A 55 -16.78 -10.81 -6.18
CA VAL A 55 -16.31 -9.42 -6.35
C VAL A 55 -16.59 -8.58 -5.10
N VAL A 56 -17.74 -8.78 -4.45
CA VAL A 56 -18.10 -8.09 -3.21
C VAL A 56 -17.09 -8.39 -2.10
N TYR A 57 -16.57 -9.63 -2.01
CA TYR A 57 -15.57 -9.99 -1.01
C TYR A 57 -14.23 -9.30 -1.28
N LEU A 58 -13.81 -9.20 -2.56
CA LEU A 58 -12.61 -8.45 -2.93
C LEU A 58 -12.72 -6.98 -2.53
N GLY A 59 -13.89 -6.37 -2.77
CA GLY A 59 -14.19 -4.99 -2.38
C GLY A 59 -14.20 -4.79 -0.86
N ALA A 60 -14.84 -5.70 -0.11
CA ALA A 60 -14.90 -5.64 1.34
C ALA A 60 -13.50 -5.77 1.98
N ILE A 61 -12.68 -6.70 1.51
CA ILE A 61 -11.31 -6.88 1.99
C ILE A 61 -10.49 -5.63 1.68
N LEU A 62 -10.52 -5.12 0.44
CA LEU A 62 -9.79 -3.91 0.06
C LEU A 62 -10.22 -2.71 0.91
N LEU A 63 -11.52 -2.55 1.16
CA LEU A 63 -12.05 -1.48 2.01
C LEU A 63 -11.50 -1.56 3.43
N ILE A 64 -11.59 -2.73 4.08
CA ILE A 64 -11.11 -2.93 5.46
C ILE A 64 -9.60 -2.65 5.54
N CYS A 65 -8.81 -3.19 4.61
CA CYS A 65 -7.36 -2.97 4.57
C CYS A 65 -7.04 -1.48 4.42
N THR A 66 -7.76 -0.77 3.56
CA THR A 66 -7.57 0.66 3.30
C THR A 66 -7.98 1.52 4.51
N MET A 67 -9.07 1.18 5.20
CA MET A 67 -9.49 1.86 6.43
C MET A 67 -8.42 1.72 7.53
N LEU A 68 -7.90 0.51 7.71
CA LEU A 68 -6.81 0.26 8.65
C LEU A 68 -5.54 1.03 8.27
N TYR A 69 -5.25 1.15 6.97
CA TYR A 69 -4.09 1.91 6.47
C TYR A 69 -4.22 3.42 6.71
N LEU A 70 -5.44 3.97 6.64
CA LEU A 70 -5.72 5.39 6.86
C LEU A 70 -5.62 5.80 8.33
N ILE A 71 -6.00 4.92 9.26
CA ILE A 71 -5.99 5.22 10.69
C ILE A 71 -4.54 5.19 11.21
N PRO A 72 -4.00 6.28 11.79
CA PRO A 72 -2.59 6.35 12.19
C PRO A 72 -2.15 5.26 13.19
N ARG A 73 -3.07 4.79 14.04
CA ARG A 73 -2.79 3.73 15.02
C ARG A 73 -2.66 2.34 14.41
N THR A 74 -3.23 2.10 13.23
CA THR A 74 -3.27 0.79 12.57
C THR A 74 -2.62 0.79 11.19
N ASN A 75 -1.98 1.90 10.80
CA ASN A 75 -1.47 2.12 9.46
C ASN A 75 -0.47 1.04 8.99
N ILE A 76 0.40 0.55 9.87
CA ILE A 76 1.35 -0.54 9.59
C ILE A 76 0.59 -1.86 9.34
N LEU A 77 -0.44 -2.15 10.13
CA LEU A 77 -1.28 -3.34 9.92
C LEU A 77 -2.03 -3.23 8.59
N GLY A 78 -2.60 -2.07 8.28
CA GLY A 78 -3.24 -1.83 6.99
C GLY A 78 -2.27 -1.98 5.81
N ALA A 79 -1.04 -1.47 5.93
CA ALA A 79 0.01 -1.65 4.92
C ALA A 79 0.38 -3.12 4.71
N LEU A 80 0.48 -3.90 5.81
CA LEU A 80 0.74 -5.33 5.75
C LEU A 80 -0.40 -6.08 5.04
N LEU A 81 -1.65 -5.80 5.39
CA LEU A 81 -2.81 -6.44 4.76
C LEU A 81 -2.95 -6.05 3.27
N LEU A 82 -2.73 -4.78 2.94
CA LEU A 82 -2.67 -4.32 1.55
C LEU A 82 -1.56 -5.01 0.76
N THR A 83 -0.42 -5.33 1.38
CA THR A 83 0.65 -6.11 0.74
C THR A 83 0.17 -7.51 0.37
N GLY A 84 -0.56 -8.19 1.26
CA GLY A 84 -1.17 -9.48 0.96
C GLY A 84 -2.21 -9.39 -0.17
N TRP A 85 -3.08 -8.38 -0.13
CA TRP A 85 -4.08 -8.13 -1.17
C TRP A 85 -3.42 -7.88 -2.54
N LEU A 86 -2.40 -7.03 -2.61
CA LEU A 86 -1.65 -6.73 -3.83
C LEU A 86 -0.85 -7.94 -4.33
N GLY A 87 -0.33 -8.78 -3.43
CA GLY A 87 0.31 -10.05 -3.80
C GLY A 87 -0.65 -11.01 -4.51
N GLY A 88 -1.91 -11.07 -4.07
CA GLY A 88 -2.96 -11.81 -4.77
C GLY A 88 -3.24 -11.26 -6.17
N ALA A 89 -3.24 -9.93 -6.34
CA ALA A 89 -3.38 -9.29 -7.65
C ALA A 89 -2.22 -9.65 -8.59
N VAL A 90 -0.97 -9.58 -8.11
CA VAL A 90 0.23 -10.03 -8.87
C VAL A 90 0.07 -11.48 -9.31
N ALA A 91 -0.29 -12.38 -8.40
CA ALA A 91 -0.45 -13.80 -8.70
C ALA A 91 -1.55 -14.03 -9.74
N THR A 92 -2.68 -13.31 -9.63
CA THR A 92 -3.78 -13.38 -10.61
C THR A 92 -3.29 -12.98 -12.00
N HIS A 93 -2.67 -11.80 -12.15
CA HIS A 93 -2.16 -11.35 -13.46
C HIS A 93 -1.14 -12.32 -14.08
N ILE A 94 -0.30 -12.96 -13.26
CA ILE A 94 0.63 -13.99 -13.73
C ILE A 94 -0.11 -15.24 -14.22
N ILE A 95 -1.08 -15.75 -13.46
CA ILE A 95 -1.86 -16.96 -13.82
C ILE A 95 -2.57 -16.77 -15.16
N TYR A 96 -3.09 -15.57 -15.43
CA TYR A 96 -3.81 -15.26 -16.67
C TYR A 96 -2.90 -14.79 -17.82
N GLY A 97 -1.58 -14.70 -17.59
CA GLY A 97 -0.63 -14.33 -18.64
C GLY A 97 -0.79 -12.89 -19.11
N ASP A 98 -1.24 -11.99 -18.24
CA ASP A 98 -1.45 -10.59 -18.58
C ASP A 98 -0.15 -9.87 -18.97
N PRO A 99 -0.23 -8.76 -19.71
CA PRO A 99 0.92 -7.93 -20.02
C PRO A 99 1.71 -7.53 -18.76
N MET A 100 3.04 -7.43 -18.90
CA MET A 100 3.98 -7.08 -17.82
C MET A 100 3.54 -5.85 -17.01
N PHE A 101 2.95 -4.85 -17.67
CA PHE A 101 2.44 -3.66 -17.01
C PHE A 101 1.42 -3.98 -15.91
N ASN A 102 0.47 -4.89 -16.17
CA ASN A 102 -0.56 -5.28 -15.20
C ASN A 102 0.03 -6.05 -14.01
N ILE A 103 1.09 -6.83 -14.25
CA ILE A 103 1.82 -7.55 -13.20
C ILE A 103 2.60 -6.56 -12.30
N LEU A 104 3.25 -5.57 -12.89
CA LEU A 104 4.07 -4.58 -12.16
C LEU A 104 3.23 -3.54 -11.43
N PHE A 105 2.05 -3.21 -11.95
CA PHE A 105 1.16 -2.21 -11.37
C PHE A 105 0.87 -2.41 -9.87
N PRO A 106 0.40 -3.58 -9.39
CA PRO A 106 0.21 -3.83 -7.96
C PRO A 106 1.51 -3.80 -7.15
N VAL A 107 2.65 -4.17 -7.75
CA VAL A 107 3.97 -4.07 -7.09
C VAL A 107 4.33 -2.61 -6.81
N LEU A 108 4.12 -1.73 -7.78
CA LEU A 108 4.34 -0.28 -7.63
C LEU A 108 3.45 0.30 -6.52
N PHE A 109 2.19 -0.13 -6.45
CA PHE A 109 1.30 0.26 -5.35
C PHE A 109 1.80 -0.24 -4.00
N GLY A 110 2.34 -1.46 -3.92
CA GLY A 110 2.94 -1.98 -2.69
C GLY A 110 4.14 -1.16 -2.23
N ILE A 111 5.00 -0.77 -3.16
CA ILE A 111 6.13 0.14 -2.88
C ILE A 111 5.63 1.49 -2.36
N LEU A 112 4.56 2.04 -2.96
CA LEU A 112 3.97 3.30 -2.50
C LEU A 112 3.37 3.18 -1.10
N VAL A 113 2.63 2.11 -0.80
CA VAL A 113 2.04 1.84 0.52
C VAL A 113 3.11 1.93 1.61
N TRP A 114 4.24 1.24 1.44
CA TRP A 114 5.32 1.25 2.43
C TRP A 114 6.16 2.53 2.39
N GLY A 115 6.44 3.05 1.20
CA GLY A 115 7.24 4.26 1.00
C GLY A 115 6.62 5.49 1.67
N ILE A 116 5.29 5.62 1.58
CA ILE A 116 4.54 6.71 2.24
C ILE A 116 4.71 6.66 3.76
N LEU A 117 4.60 5.47 4.37
CA LEU A 117 4.82 5.33 5.81
C LEU A 117 6.29 5.58 6.18
N TRP A 118 7.22 5.05 5.38
CA TRP A 118 8.66 5.24 5.58
C TRP A 118 9.09 6.72 5.60
N LEU A 119 8.41 7.58 4.84
CA LEU A 119 8.67 9.03 4.82
C LEU A 119 8.40 9.71 6.16
N ARG A 120 7.42 9.25 6.94
CA ARG A 120 7.00 9.92 8.19
C ARG A 120 7.24 9.13 9.47
N ASP A 121 7.21 7.80 9.40
CA ASP A 121 7.25 6.93 10.57
C ASP A 121 8.67 6.41 10.86
N GLY A 122 9.15 6.67 12.09
CA GLY A 122 10.46 6.22 12.55
C GLY A 122 10.55 4.72 12.74
N ALA A 123 9.48 4.06 13.20
CA ALA A 123 9.43 2.62 13.41
C ALA A 123 9.53 1.87 12.08
N VAL A 124 8.83 2.35 11.04
CA VAL A 124 8.93 1.76 9.69
C VAL A 124 10.33 1.90 9.12
N ARG A 125 11.02 3.03 9.35
CA ARG A 125 12.43 3.19 8.94
C ARG A 125 13.38 2.26 9.69
N MET A 126 13.08 1.94 10.94
CA MET A 126 13.86 1.00 11.75
C MET A 126 13.67 -0.44 11.26
N LEU A 127 12.45 -0.81 10.87
CA LEU A 127 12.12 -2.12 10.30
C LEU A 127 12.69 -2.29 8.87
N LEU A 128 12.74 -1.22 8.08
CA LEU A 128 13.20 -1.21 6.69
C LEU A 128 14.35 -0.21 6.48
N PRO A 129 15.56 -0.51 6.99
CA PRO A 129 16.71 0.38 6.85
C PRO A 129 17.26 0.32 5.42
N LEU A 130 17.26 1.46 4.72
CA LEU A 130 17.84 1.58 3.36
C LEU A 130 19.38 1.57 3.36
N ARG A 131 20.01 1.81 4.51
CA ARG A 131 21.45 1.68 4.73
C ARG A 131 21.68 0.91 6.02
N ARG A 132 22.66 0.00 6.01
CA ARG A 132 23.16 -0.57 7.27
C ARG A 132 23.73 0.57 8.10
N SER A 133 23.24 0.75 9.32
CA SER A 133 24.01 1.46 10.32
C SER A 133 25.25 0.62 10.59
N GLU A 134 26.44 1.15 10.28
CA GLU A 134 27.66 0.59 10.85
C GLU A 134 27.52 0.69 12.36
N VAL A 135 27.34 -0.45 13.03
CA VAL A 135 27.53 -0.52 14.47
C VAL A 135 29.00 -0.15 14.69
N PRO A 136 29.34 0.93 15.41
CA PRO A 136 30.72 1.22 15.73
C PRO A 136 31.29 -0.01 16.41
N ARG A 137 32.29 -0.67 15.80
CA ARG A 137 32.99 -1.78 16.44
C ARG A 137 33.62 -1.22 17.70
N ALA A 138 33.09 -1.60 18.86
CA ALA A 138 33.75 -1.34 20.13
C ALA A 138 35.09 -2.09 20.11
N GLY A 139 36.18 -1.33 19.93
CA GLY A 139 37.55 -1.78 20.12
C GLY A 139 38.16 -2.57 18.97
N SER A 140 38.98 -1.90 18.16
CA SER A 140 40.34 -2.41 17.93
C SER A 140 41.28 -1.46 18.66
N LYS A 141 41.89 -1.94 19.73
CA LYS A 141 43.12 -1.34 20.25
C LYS A 141 44.21 -1.43 19.19
#